data_AF-A0A9X1Z0J4-F1
#
_entry.id   AF-A0A9X1Z0J4-F1
#
_cell.length_a   1.000
_cell.length_b   1.000
_cell.length_c   1.000
_cell.angle_alpha   90.00
_cell.angle_beta   90.00
_cell.angle_gamma   90.00
#
_symmetry.space_group_name_H-M   'P 1'
#
loop_
_entity.id
_entity.type
_entity.pdbx_description
1 polymer ?
#
loop_
_entity_poly.entity_id
_entity_poly.type
_entity_poly.pdbx_seq_one_letter_code
_entity_poly.pdbx_strand_id
1 'polypeptide(L)'
;MSNWFEDNPIKSVISHTCLVGAAIWAVSYFILDENKVNVYKAASEQYKAKVSVLESEVSSLKSENDRYRSWLLQDPKSFPALESKIKSLEVALEEENKTPKVKAEDNVDALLYELSKGFSKGESFTDPKTKAVIGVSTLTPDNTANGVVVLPGGDRIELAGAKPGTTWSFNKGGKKYNLTLDSVNWLNNSVKASVSEVSE
;
A
#
# COMPACT_ATOMS: atom_id res chain seq x y z
N MET A 1 42.81 61.46 -7.21
CA MET A 1 42.17 60.64 -6.17
C MET A 1 42.80 59.26 -6.28
N SER A 2 43.74 58.91 -5.41
CA SER A 2 44.35 57.56 -5.46
C SER A 2 43.29 56.55 -5.04
N ASN A 3 43.07 55.54 -5.87
CA ASN A 3 42.21 54.43 -5.49
C ASN A 3 42.99 53.60 -4.47
N TRP A 4 42.41 53.37 -3.29
CA TRP A 4 43.00 52.56 -2.22
C TRP A 4 43.48 51.17 -2.70
N PHE A 5 42.88 50.68 -3.78
CA PHE A 5 43.22 49.46 -4.51
C PHE A 5 44.62 49.48 -5.16
N GLU A 6 45.08 50.63 -5.65
CA GLU A 6 46.41 50.78 -6.28
C GLU A 6 47.53 50.83 -5.23
N ASP A 7 47.28 51.44 -4.07
CA ASP A 7 48.29 51.62 -3.03
C ASP A 7 48.57 50.33 -2.22
N ASN A 8 47.64 49.36 -2.20
CA ASN A 8 47.79 48.10 -1.43
C ASN A 8 47.14 46.87 -2.14
N PRO A 9 47.71 46.37 -3.25
CA PRO A 9 47.09 45.31 -4.06
C PRO A 9 46.85 44.00 -3.30
N ILE A 10 47.78 43.61 -2.42
CA ILE A 10 47.68 42.36 -1.64
C ILE A 10 46.50 42.40 -0.65
N LYS A 11 46.30 43.54 0.05
CA LYS A 11 45.20 43.68 1.01
C LYS A 11 43.83 43.68 0.33
N SER A 12 43.77 44.26 -0.87
CA SER A 12 42.55 44.26 -1.67
C SER A 12 42.15 42.88 -2.18
N VAL A 13 43.11 42.06 -2.60
CA VAL A 13 42.81 40.70 -3.09
C VAL A 13 42.30 39.84 -1.93
N ILE A 14 42.92 39.96 -0.74
CA ILE A 14 42.50 39.23 0.46
C ILE A 14 41.09 39.64 0.89
N SER A 15 40.80 40.95 0.95
CA SER A 15 39.47 41.43 1.36
C SER A 15 38.37 41.02 0.38
N HIS A 16 38.63 41.09 -0.92
CA HIS A 16 37.69 40.64 -1.94
C HIS A 16 37.44 39.13 -1.84
N THR A 17 38.50 38.33 -1.64
CA THR A 17 38.38 36.87 -1.48
C THR A 17 37.58 36.51 -0.22
N CYS A 18 37.78 37.21 0.89
CA CYS A 18 36.97 37.01 2.09
C CYS A 18 35.49 37.39 1.88
N LEU A 19 35.22 38.49 1.17
CA LEU A 19 33.86 38.92 0.87
C LEU A 19 33.13 37.93 -0.03
N VAL A 20 33.78 37.50 -1.12
CA VAL A 20 33.21 36.53 -2.04
C VAL A 20 33.05 35.17 -1.36
N GLY A 21 34.03 34.74 -0.56
CA GLY A 21 33.95 33.50 0.22
C GLY A 21 32.80 33.52 1.23
N ALA A 22 32.62 34.62 1.96
CA ALA A 22 31.52 34.79 2.90
C ALA A 22 30.16 34.81 2.17
N ALA A 23 30.07 35.47 1.02
CA ALA A 23 28.85 35.51 0.21
C ALA A 23 28.47 34.13 -0.31
N ILE A 24 29.43 33.37 -0.87
CA ILE A 24 29.20 32.00 -1.36
C ILE A 24 28.78 31.08 -0.21
N TRP A 25 29.42 31.20 0.95
CA TRP A 25 29.07 30.41 2.13
C TRP A 25 27.65 30.72 2.64
N ALA A 26 27.30 32.01 2.73
CA ALA A 26 25.97 32.45 3.18
C ALA A 26 24.86 31.98 2.22
N VAL A 27 25.07 32.12 0.91
CA VAL A 27 24.12 31.64 -0.11
C VAL A 27 23.98 30.12 -0.06
N SER A 28 25.09 29.39 0.07
CA SER A 28 25.07 27.93 0.17
C SER A 28 24.34 27.45 1.43
N TYR A 29 24.59 28.09 2.57
CA TYR A 29 23.90 27.78 3.82
C TYR A 29 22.40 28.04 3.71
N PHE A 30 22.01 29.17 3.14
CA PHE A 30 20.60 29.53 2.94
C PHE A 30 19.87 28.53 2.04
N ILE A 31 20.45 28.16 0.90
CA ILE A 31 19.85 27.17 -0.02
C ILE A 31 19.70 25.80 0.65
N LEU A 32 20.71 25.36 1.41
CA LEU A 32 20.64 24.09 2.12
C LEU A 32 19.62 24.12 3.25
N ASP A 33 19.50 25.23 3.96
CA ASP A 33 18.54 25.40 5.05
C ASP A 33 17.10 25.49 4.52
N GLU A 34 16.85 26.27 3.47
CA GLU A 34 15.54 26.32 2.80
C GLU A 34 15.13 24.95 2.28
N ASN A 35 16.05 24.20 1.65
CA ASN A 35 15.74 22.85 1.18
C ASN A 35 15.40 21.90 2.34
N LYS A 36 16.15 21.96 3.44
CA LYS A 36 15.83 21.18 4.65
C LYS A 36 14.46 21.55 5.20
N VAL A 37 14.18 22.85 5.38
CA VAL A 37 12.90 23.35 5.88
C VAL A 37 11.76 22.88 4.98
N ASN A 38 11.93 22.93 3.66
CA ASN A 38 10.93 22.45 2.70
C ASN A 38 10.69 20.94 2.80
N VAL A 39 11.73 20.13 2.95
CA VAL A 39 11.60 18.67 3.15
C VAL A 39 10.87 18.35 4.46
N TYR A 40 11.24 19.02 5.56
CA TYR A 40 10.56 18.85 6.85
C TYR A 40 9.10 19.31 6.80
N LYS A 41 8.82 20.40 6.10
CA LYS A 41 7.46 20.90 5.90
C LYS A 41 6.61 19.92 5.09
N ALA A 42 7.14 19.39 3.98
CA ALA A 42 6.46 18.39 3.17
C ALA A 42 6.17 17.10 3.97
N ALA A 43 7.13 16.63 4.76
CA ALA A 43 6.93 15.48 5.64
C ALA A 43 5.86 15.78 6.72
N SER A 44 5.91 16.96 7.34
CA SER A 44 4.95 17.39 8.36
C SER A 44 3.52 17.49 7.80
N GLU A 45 3.35 18.08 6.61
CA GLU A 45 2.07 18.15 5.91
C GLU A 45 1.54 16.75 5.60
N GLN A 46 2.42 15.82 5.17
CA GLN A 46 2.04 14.43 4.93
C GLN A 46 1.57 13.74 6.23
N TYR A 47 2.29 13.91 7.34
CA TYR A 47 1.88 13.34 8.64
C TYR A 47 0.58 13.95 9.13
N LYS A 48 0.39 15.26 8.97
CA LYS A 48 -0.85 15.94 9.33
C LYS A 48 -2.04 15.41 8.53
N ALA A 49 -1.86 15.19 7.23
CA ALA A 49 -2.86 14.55 6.38
C ALA A 49 -3.17 13.12 6.88
N LYS A 50 -2.16 12.31 7.18
CA LYS A 50 -2.35 10.95 7.74
C LYS A 50 -3.11 10.98 9.06
N VAL A 51 -2.77 11.88 9.97
CA VAL A 51 -3.46 12.04 11.26
C VAL A 51 -4.92 12.44 11.04
N SER A 52 -5.19 13.41 10.17
CA SER A 52 -6.58 13.83 9.89
C SER A 52 -7.45 12.71 9.32
N VAL A 53 -6.88 11.86 8.45
CA VAL A 53 -7.59 10.69 7.90
C VAL A 53 -7.83 9.64 8.99
N LEU A 54 -6.81 9.36 9.81
CA LEU A 54 -6.93 8.41 10.93
C LEU A 54 -7.97 8.88 11.96
N GLU A 55 -7.99 10.16 12.31
CA GLU A 55 -8.99 10.74 13.21
C GLU A 55 -10.40 10.62 12.63
N SER A 56 -10.56 10.85 11.33
CA SER A 56 -11.84 10.65 10.63
C SER A 56 -12.27 9.19 10.67
N GLU A 57 -11.38 8.23 10.39
CA GLU A 57 -11.69 6.79 10.45
C GLU A 57 -12.06 6.35 11.87
N VAL A 58 -11.34 6.82 12.90
CA VAL A 58 -11.67 6.54 14.30
C VAL A 58 -13.05 7.08 14.66
N SER A 59 -13.39 8.29 14.20
CA SER A 59 -14.72 8.86 14.44
C SER A 59 -15.83 8.04 13.75
N SER A 60 -15.58 7.57 12.52
CA SER A 60 -16.49 6.71 11.78
C SER A 60 -16.69 5.37 12.48
N LEU A 61 -15.59 4.70 12.85
CA LEU A 61 -15.62 3.42 13.56
C LEU A 61 -16.32 3.53 14.91
N LYS A 62 -16.13 4.64 15.63
CA LYS A 62 -16.84 4.89 16.88
C LYS A 62 -18.35 5.02 16.66
N SER A 63 -18.77 5.76 15.63
CA SER A 63 -20.18 5.90 15.27
C SER A 63 -20.83 4.57 14.84
N GLU A 64 -20.10 3.72 14.12
CA GLU A 64 -20.55 2.38 13.76
C GLU A 64 -20.66 1.50 15.00
N ASN A 65 -19.69 1.53 15.90
CA ASN A 65 -19.75 0.78 17.15
C ASN A 65 -20.96 1.20 18.00
N ASP A 66 -21.21 2.50 18.12
CA ASP A 66 -22.38 3.03 18.83
C ASP A 66 -23.68 2.59 18.16
N ARG A 67 -23.72 2.52 16.82
CA ARG A 67 -24.87 1.97 16.06
C ARG A 67 -25.06 0.47 16.29
N TYR A 68 -23.99 -0.32 16.29
CA TYR A 68 -24.09 -1.75 16.61
C TYR A 68 -24.55 -1.96 18.06
N ARG A 69 -24.01 -1.18 19.00
CA ARG A 69 -24.46 -1.19 20.40
C ARG A 69 -25.93 -0.81 20.51
N SER A 70 -26.39 0.19 19.76
CA SER A 70 -27.82 0.56 19.79
C SER A 70 -28.70 -0.55 19.23
N TRP A 71 -28.31 -1.22 18.15
CA TRP A 71 -29.02 -2.41 17.64
C TRP A 71 -29.04 -3.56 18.65
N LEU A 72 -27.92 -3.82 19.32
CA LEU A 72 -27.83 -4.84 20.37
C LEU A 72 -28.73 -4.54 21.56
N LEU A 73 -28.89 -3.25 21.92
CA LEU A 73 -29.73 -2.80 23.02
C LEU A 73 -31.21 -2.66 22.63
N GLN A 74 -31.50 -2.40 21.35
CA GLN A 74 -32.87 -2.21 20.86
C GLN A 74 -33.72 -3.47 20.95
N ASP A 75 -33.09 -4.65 20.88
CA ASP A 75 -33.84 -5.91 20.87
C ASP A 75 -33.23 -6.98 21.80
N PRO A 76 -33.39 -6.84 23.14
CA PRO A 76 -32.84 -7.78 24.13
C PRO A 76 -33.35 -9.22 23.96
N LYS A 77 -34.47 -9.42 23.24
CA LYS A 77 -35.08 -10.73 22.96
C LYS A 77 -34.59 -11.38 21.67
N SER A 78 -33.84 -10.65 20.84
CA SER A 78 -33.30 -11.17 19.57
C SER A 78 -32.22 -12.22 19.78
N PHE A 79 -31.39 -12.10 20.82
CA PHE A 79 -30.36 -13.08 21.16
C PHE A 79 -30.93 -14.48 21.49
N PRO A 80 -31.90 -14.63 22.42
CA PRO A 80 -32.55 -15.92 22.66
C PRO A 80 -33.27 -16.49 21.42
N ALA A 81 -33.84 -15.63 20.57
CA ALA A 81 -34.51 -16.04 19.34
C ALA A 81 -33.51 -16.53 18.27
N LEU A 82 -32.36 -15.87 18.14
CA LEU A 82 -31.26 -16.31 17.27
C LEU A 82 -30.61 -17.58 17.80
N GLU A 83 -30.40 -17.70 19.10
CA GLU A 83 -29.83 -18.90 19.72
C GLU A 83 -30.74 -20.12 19.53
N SER A 84 -32.06 -19.95 19.71
CA SER A 84 -33.02 -21.04 19.45
C SER A 84 -33.06 -21.41 17.96
N LYS A 85 -32.93 -20.43 17.04
CA LYS A 85 -32.85 -20.70 15.61
C LYS A 85 -31.55 -21.40 15.21
N ILE A 86 -30.41 -21.01 15.78
CA ILE A 86 -29.13 -21.69 15.59
C ILE A 86 -29.22 -23.13 16.05
N LYS A 87 -29.74 -23.39 17.26
CA LYS A 87 -29.97 -24.75 17.76
C LYS A 87 -30.89 -25.55 16.84
N SER A 88 -31.97 -24.94 16.33
CA SER A 88 -32.87 -25.63 15.38
C SER A 88 -32.19 -25.96 14.05
N LEU A 89 -31.27 -25.11 13.58
CA LEU A 89 -30.52 -25.32 12.35
C LEU A 89 -29.38 -26.34 12.53
N GLU A 90 -28.75 -26.37 13.70
CA GLU A 90 -27.78 -27.42 14.06
C GLU A 90 -28.44 -28.79 14.11
N VAL A 91 -29.61 -28.89 14.74
CA VAL A 91 -30.41 -30.14 14.75
C VAL A 91 -30.79 -30.55 13.32
N ALA A 92 -31.23 -29.60 12.48
CA ALA A 92 -31.55 -29.88 11.08
C ALA A 92 -30.32 -30.32 10.25
N LEU A 93 -29.14 -29.73 10.47
CA LEU A 93 -27.88 -30.14 9.82
C LEU A 93 -27.40 -31.51 10.28
N GLU A 94 -27.58 -31.86 11.56
CA GLU A 94 -27.29 -33.19 12.07
C GLU A 94 -28.24 -34.25 11.50
N GLU A 95 -29.51 -33.89 11.30
CA GLU A 95 -30.50 -34.76 10.63
C GLU A 95 -30.20 -34.93 9.14
N GLU A 96 -29.79 -33.85 8.44
CA GLU A 96 -29.40 -33.87 7.03
C GLU A 96 -28.09 -34.62 6.78
N ASN A 97 -27.15 -34.62 7.74
CA ASN A 97 -25.94 -35.45 7.68
C ASN A 97 -26.20 -36.93 8.03
N LYS A 98 -27.34 -37.27 8.67
CA LYS A 98 -27.77 -38.66 8.92
C LYS A 98 -28.50 -39.28 7.74
N THR A 99 -29.07 -38.48 6.84
CA THR A 99 -29.52 -38.97 5.53
C THR A 99 -28.30 -39.22 4.63
N PRO A 100 -28.18 -40.41 3.99
CA PRO A 100 -27.04 -40.68 3.13
C PRO A 100 -27.10 -39.75 1.93
N LYS A 101 -26.21 -38.75 1.91
CA LYS A 101 -25.89 -37.98 0.71
C LYS A 101 -25.50 -38.98 -0.37
N VAL A 102 -26.34 -39.13 -1.38
CA VAL A 102 -25.94 -39.67 -2.67
C VAL A 102 -24.65 -38.94 -3.02
N LYS A 103 -23.57 -39.70 -3.17
CA LYS A 103 -22.25 -39.19 -3.51
C LYS A 103 -22.41 -38.26 -4.69
N ALA A 104 -22.38 -36.95 -4.43
CA ALA A 104 -21.90 -36.02 -5.43
C ALA A 104 -20.51 -36.54 -5.76
N GLU A 105 -20.36 -36.97 -7.01
CA GLU A 105 -19.06 -37.28 -7.58
C GLU A 105 -18.15 -36.11 -7.21
N ASP A 106 -17.06 -36.41 -6.49
CA ASP A 106 -15.91 -35.53 -6.37
C ASP A 106 -15.38 -35.34 -7.79
N ASN A 107 -16.01 -34.43 -8.53
CA ASN A 107 -15.35 -33.75 -9.60
C ASN A 107 -14.34 -32.85 -8.89
N VAL A 108 -13.14 -33.40 -8.69
CA VAL A 108 -11.97 -32.61 -8.33
C VAL A 108 -11.71 -31.73 -9.55
N ASP A 109 -12.50 -30.66 -9.68
CA ASP A 109 -12.16 -29.52 -10.51
C ASP A 109 -10.72 -29.18 -10.12
N ALA A 110 -9.82 -29.33 -11.08
CA ALA A 110 -8.39 -29.18 -10.87
C ALA A 110 -8.15 -27.89 -10.07
N LEU A 111 -7.79 -28.01 -8.79
CA LEU A 111 -7.60 -26.89 -7.87
C LEU A 111 -6.65 -25.90 -8.55
N LEU A 112 -7.23 -24.85 -9.12
CA LEU A 112 -6.49 -23.80 -9.79
C LEU A 112 -5.60 -23.15 -8.75
N TYR A 113 -4.34 -22.96 -9.12
CA TYR A 113 -3.36 -22.42 -8.19
C TYR A 113 -3.74 -20.97 -7.87
N GLU A 114 -4.04 -20.69 -6.60
CA GLU A 114 -4.24 -19.34 -6.10
C GLU A 114 -3.28 -19.07 -4.93
N LEU A 115 -2.51 -18.00 -5.05
CA LEU A 115 -1.66 -17.50 -3.97
C LEU A 115 -1.90 -16.01 -3.81
N SER A 116 -2.35 -15.60 -2.63
CA SER A 116 -2.50 -14.19 -2.27
C SER A 116 -1.68 -13.87 -1.03
N LYS A 117 -0.91 -12.77 -1.08
CA LYS A 117 -0.09 -12.32 0.04
C LYS A 117 -0.04 -10.80 0.11
N GLY A 118 -0.15 -10.28 1.33
CA GLY A 118 0.10 -8.87 1.63
C GLY A 118 1.59 -8.59 1.83
N PHE A 119 2.06 -7.42 1.39
CA PHE A 119 3.41 -6.93 1.57
C PHE A 119 3.41 -5.40 1.73
N SER A 120 4.45 -4.84 2.33
CA SER A 120 4.54 -3.40 2.59
C SER A 120 5.26 -2.65 1.48
N LYS A 121 5.10 -1.32 1.43
CA LYS A 121 5.93 -0.45 0.57
C LYS A 121 7.42 -0.74 0.78
N GLY A 122 8.15 -0.93 -0.31
CA GLY A 122 9.58 -1.27 -0.31
C GLY A 122 9.85 -2.78 -0.25
N GLU A 123 8.84 -3.60 -0.03
CA GLU A 123 8.92 -5.05 -0.15
C GLU A 123 8.49 -5.53 -1.54
N SER A 124 8.76 -6.79 -1.82
CA SER A 124 8.31 -7.45 -3.05
C SER A 124 7.52 -8.71 -2.73
N PHE A 125 6.46 -8.90 -3.49
CA PHE A 125 5.75 -10.17 -3.58
C PHE A 125 6.46 -11.03 -4.62
N THR A 126 6.89 -12.22 -4.22
CA THR A 126 7.44 -13.23 -5.14
C THR A 126 6.62 -14.48 -5.04
N ASP A 127 6.04 -14.91 -6.15
CA ASP A 127 5.34 -16.19 -6.21
C ASP A 127 6.37 -17.36 -6.26
N PRO A 128 6.36 -18.29 -5.30
CA PRO A 128 7.24 -19.46 -5.32
C PRO A 128 7.07 -20.35 -6.56
N LYS A 129 5.85 -20.46 -7.12
CA LYS A 129 5.55 -21.36 -8.24
C LYS A 129 5.90 -20.70 -9.57
N THR A 130 5.40 -19.50 -9.82
CA THR A 130 5.64 -18.80 -11.09
C THR A 130 6.91 -17.97 -11.12
N LYS A 131 7.53 -17.66 -9.97
CA LYS A 131 8.65 -16.69 -9.87
C LYS A 131 8.29 -15.30 -10.42
N ALA A 132 7.00 -15.00 -10.57
CA ALA A 132 6.54 -13.64 -10.85
C ALA A 132 6.83 -12.77 -9.63
N VAL A 133 7.33 -11.56 -9.86
CA VAL A 133 7.68 -10.62 -8.80
C VAL A 133 6.93 -9.31 -9.01
N ILE A 134 6.29 -8.79 -7.95
CA ILE A 134 5.82 -7.41 -7.88
C ILE A 134 6.61 -6.70 -6.79
N GLY A 135 7.33 -5.66 -7.16
CA GLY A 135 7.92 -4.71 -6.21
C GLY A 135 7.15 -3.40 -6.24
N VAL A 136 6.76 -2.89 -5.08
CA VAL A 136 6.11 -1.56 -4.97
C VAL A 136 7.06 -0.59 -4.28
N SER A 137 7.40 0.47 -5.01
CA SER A 137 8.37 1.49 -4.58
C SER A 137 7.69 2.64 -3.84
N THR A 138 6.56 3.14 -4.36
CA THR A 138 5.84 4.27 -3.77
C THR A 138 4.34 4.04 -3.83
N LEU A 139 3.67 4.48 -2.78
CA LEU A 139 2.22 4.55 -2.70
C LEU A 139 1.81 6.01 -2.67
N THR A 140 0.76 6.36 -3.38
CA THR A 140 0.23 7.72 -3.48
C THR A 140 -1.14 7.82 -2.77
N PRO A 141 -1.55 9.03 -2.33
CA PRO A 141 -2.78 9.23 -1.57
C PRO A 141 -4.07 8.84 -2.31
N ASP A 142 -4.03 8.73 -3.64
CA ASP A 142 -5.13 8.26 -4.50
C ASP A 142 -5.24 6.72 -4.54
N ASN A 143 -4.56 6.02 -3.63
CA ASN A 143 -4.46 4.57 -3.56
C ASN A 143 -3.89 3.93 -4.84
N THR A 144 -2.94 4.62 -5.49
CA THR A 144 -2.17 4.02 -6.59
C THR A 144 -0.76 3.62 -6.15
N ALA A 145 -0.19 2.65 -6.86
CA ALA A 145 1.13 2.09 -6.58
C ALA A 145 2.05 2.31 -7.78
N ASN A 146 3.26 2.81 -7.53
CA ASN A 146 4.35 2.82 -8.50
C ASN A 146 5.38 1.76 -8.13
N GLY A 147 5.95 1.10 -9.13
CA GLY A 147 6.80 -0.04 -8.90
C GLY A 147 7.19 -0.77 -10.17
N VAL A 148 7.51 -2.04 -10.04
CA VAL A 148 7.93 -2.89 -11.15
C VAL A 148 7.31 -4.26 -10.98
N VAL A 149 6.78 -4.79 -12.08
CA VAL A 149 6.38 -6.19 -12.21
C VAL A 149 7.40 -6.90 -13.09
N VAL A 150 7.88 -8.04 -12.64
CA VAL A 150 8.76 -8.93 -13.41
C VAL A 150 8.01 -10.23 -13.63
N LEU A 151 7.68 -10.51 -14.89
CA LEU A 151 6.99 -11.73 -15.29
C LEU A 151 8.00 -12.84 -15.59
N PRO A 152 7.62 -14.12 -15.41
CA PRO A 152 8.48 -15.25 -15.77
C PRO A 152 8.64 -15.31 -17.29
N GLY A 153 9.81 -14.90 -17.76
CA GLY A 153 10.10 -14.63 -19.17
C GLY A 153 11.11 -13.50 -19.34
N GLY A 154 11.31 -12.68 -18.30
CA GLY A 154 12.24 -11.56 -18.29
C GLY A 154 11.58 -10.22 -18.62
N ASP A 155 10.28 -10.23 -18.94
CA ASP A 155 9.51 -9.02 -19.19
C ASP A 155 9.38 -8.22 -17.90
N ARG A 156 9.96 -7.02 -17.95
CA ARG A 156 9.91 -6.04 -16.86
C ARG A 156 8.93 -4.94 -17.26
N ILE A 157 7.86 -4.82 -16.49
CA ILE A 157 6.82 -3.81 -16.68
C ILE A 157 6.95 -2.78 -15.57
N GLU A 158 7.19 -1.52 -15.93
CA GLU A 158 7.16 -0.42 -14.97
C GLU A 158 5.72 -0.04 -14.66
N LEU A 159 5.41 0.06 -13.36
CA LEU A 159 4.11 0.48 -12.86
C LEU A 159 4.17 1.98 -12.56
N ALA A 160 3.42 2.77 -13.32
CA ALA A 160 3.16 4.18 -13.05
C ALA A 160 1.67 4.34 -12.75
N GLY A 161 1.32 4.47 -11.47
CA GLY A 161 -0.04 4.72 -10.99
C GLY A 161 -0.96 3.50 -11.08
N ALA A 162 -0.46 2.30 -10.82
CA ALA A 162 -1.27 1.09 -10.87
C ALA A 162 -2.36 1.12 -9.79
N LYS A 163 -3.62 0.91 -10.20
CA LYS A 163 -4.78 0.85 -9.31
C LYS A 163 -5.05 -0.58 -8.84
N PRO A 164 -5.71 -0.76 -7.68
CA PRO A 164 -6.29 -2.05 -7.31
C PRO A 164 -7.18 -2.58 -8.45
N GLY A 165 -7.08 -3.88 -8.72
CA GLY A 165 -7.75 -4.55 -9.84
C GLY A 165 -6.93 -4.58 -11.15
N THR A 166 -5.73 -3.99 -11.18
CA THR A 166 -4.84 -4.15 -12.33
C THR A 166 -4.30 -5.57 -12.38
N THR A 167 -4.45 -6.25 -13.51
CA THR A 167 -4.04 -7.63 -13.72
C THR A 167 -3.04 -7.75 -14.86
N TRP A 168 -2.03 -8.58 -14.67
CA TRP A 168 -1.04 -8.96 -15.67
C TRP A 168 -1.14 -10.45 -15.96
N SER A 169 -1.55 -10.78 -17.18
CA SER A 169 -1.61 -12.16 -17.64
C SER A 169 -0.26 -12.59 -18.21
N PHE A 170 0.21 -13.78 -17.84
CA PHE A 170 1.43 -14.38 -18.37
C PHE A 170 1.29 -15.89 -18.53
N ASN A 171 2.15 -16.50 -19.34
CA ASN A 171 2.16 -17.96 -19.54
C ASN A 171 3.44 -18.54 -18.93
N LYS A 172 3.30 -19.59 -18.13
CA LYS A 172 4.46 -20.34 -17.62
C LYS A 172 4.16 -21.84 -17.65
N GLY A 173 5.00 -22.60 -18.34
CA GLY A 173 4.88 -24.06 -18.41
C GLY A 173 3.61 -24.54 -19.12
N GLY A 174 3.11 -23.77 -20.10
CA GLY A 174 1.91 -24.12 -20.86
C GLY A 174 0.59 -23.78 -20.16
N LYS A 175 0.63 -23.10 -19.01
CA LYS A 175 -0.53 -22.67 -18.23
C LYS A 175 -0.57 -21.15 -18.14
N LYS A 176 -1.77 -20.58 -18.24
CA LYS A 176 -2.01 -19.13 -18.16
C LYS A 176 -2.26 -18.73 -16.71
N TYR A 177 -1.56 -17.70 -16.26
CA TYR A 177 -1.65 -17.15 -14.91
C TYR A 177 -1.99 -15.67 -14.98
N ASN A 178 -2.76 -15.20 -14.01
CA ASN A 178 -3.09 -13.80 -13.79
C ASN A 178 -2.48 -13.35 -12.47
N LEU A 179 -1.64 -12.32 -12.53
CA LEU A 179 -1.12 -11.63 -11.36
C LEU A 179 -1.93 -10.36 -11.17
N THR A 180 -2.62 -10.22 -10.05
CA THR A 180 -3.52 -9.09 -9.78
C THR A 180 -3.05 -8.31 -8.57
N LEU A 181 -3.12 -6.98 -8.67
CA LEU A 181 -2.95 -6.08 -7.53
C LEU A 181 -4.30 -5.95 -6.81
N ASP A 182 -4.51 -6.70 -5.73
CA ASP A 182 -5.80 -6.79 -5.04
C ASP A 182 -6.13 -5.51 -4.27
N SER A 183 -5.15 -4.96 -3.54
CA SER A 183 -5.36 -3.76 -2.73
C SER A 183 -4.10 -2.92 -2.59
N VAL A 184 -4.32 -1.61 -2.49
CA VAL A 184 -3.29 -0.61 -2.23
C VAL A 184 -3.83 0.30 -1.14
N ASN A 185 -3.14 0.37 -0.01
CA ASN A 185 -3.51 1.25 1.09
C ASN A 185 -2.32 2.16 1.44
N TRP A 186 -2.48 3.44 1.12
CA TRP A 186 -1.46 4.46 1.35
C TRP A 186 -1.29 4.80 2.85
N LEU A 187 -2.36 4.68 3.64
CA LEU A 187 -2.36 5.09 5.04
C LEU A 187 -1.42 4.20 5.85
N ASN A 188 -1.61 2.88 5.74
CA ASN A 188 -0.84 1.85 6.43
C ASN A 188 0.38 1.33 5.63
N ASN A 189 0.63 1.88 4.44
CA ASN A 189 1.66 1.44 3.50
C ASN A 189 1.56 -0.05 3.09
N SER A 190 0.37 -0.65 3.12
CA SER A 190 0.16 -2.06 2.81
C SER A 190 -0.35 -2.27 1.38
N VAL A 191 0.14 -3.31 0.73
CA VAL A 191 -0.27 -3.75 -0.59
C VAL A 191 -0.64 -5.23 -0.51
N LYS A 192 -1.62 -5.66 -1.32
CA LYS A 192 -1.94 -7.08 -1.48
C LYS A 192 -1.92 -7.43 -2.96
N ALA A 193 -1.27 -8.54 -3.28
CA ALA A 193 -1.25 -9.09 -4.63
C ALA A 193 -1.62 -10.58 -4.61
N SER A 194 -2.24 -11.03 -5.68
CA SER A 194 -2.62 -12.42 -5.89
C SER A 194 -2.11 -12.94 -7.24
N VAL A 195 -1.82 -14.24 -7.31
CA VAL A 195 -1.60 -14.97 -8.55
C VAL A 195 -2.65 -16.06 -8.61
N SER A 196 -3.43 -16.09 -9.69
CA SER A 196 -4.41 -17.13 -9.96
C SER A 196 -4.15 -17.81 -11.30
N GLU A 197 -4.30 -19.13 -11.36
CA GLU A 197 -4.29 -19.91 -12.60
C GLU A 197 -5.63 -19.74 -13.32
N VAL A 198 -5.61 -19.41 -14.61
CA VAL A 198 -6.81 -19.29 -15.43
C VAL A 198 -7.04 -20.64 -16.11
N SER A 199 -8.13 -21.34 -15.75
CA SER A 199 -8.60 -22.48 -16.55
C SER A 199 -9.11 -21.98 -17.90
N GLU A 200 -8.67 -22.62 -18.98
CA GLU A 200 -9.38 -22.56 -20.27
C GLU A 200 -10.73 -23.26 -20.19
#